data_AF-A0A376TP30-F1
#
_entry.id   AF-A0A376TP30-F1
#
_cell.length_a   1.000
_cell.length_b   1.000
_cell.length_c   1.000
_cell.angle_alpha   90.00
_cell.angle_beta   90.00
_cell.angle_gamma   90.00
#
_symmetry.space_group_name_H-M   'P 1'
#
loop_
_entity.id
_entity.type
_entity.pdbx_description
1 polymer ?
#
loop_
_entity_poly.entity_id
_entity_poly.type
_entity_poly.pdbx_seq_one_letter_code
_entity_poly.pdbx_strand_id
1 'polypeptide(L)'
;MQLTRGIVEALRDDLDIAVLTERLAGELALARVTEQALLARRTLLAGMREPNIANVKEAQESLGKTTAQLDEELSQLKLELDFRQALTRNTASLILQRKQQRDQLQGQAVEVPDDSDRRLHNLNNPQPDSPR
;
A
#
# COMPACT_ATOMS: atom_id res chain seq x y z
N MET A 1 1.25 5.47 16.57
CA MET A 1 2.55 5.05 15.97
C MET A 1 3.46 6.27 15.88
N GLN A 2 4.76 6.17 16.18
CA GLN A 2 5.70 7.30 16.04
C GLN A 2 6.69 7.00 14.92
N LEU A 3 6.94 7.98 14.05
CA LEU A 3 7.98 7.89 13.02
C LEU A 3 9.35 7.93 13.70
N THR A 4 10.13 6.86 13.58
CA THR A 4 11.47 6.79 14.18
C THR A 4 12.54 7.27 13.20
N ARG A 5 13.62 7.85 13.73
CA ARG A 5 14.76 8.32 12.95
C ARG A 5 15.33 7.23 12.02
N GLY A 6 15.40 5.99 12.49
CA GLY A 6 15.89 4.87 11.68
C GLY A 6 15.02 4.56 10.45
N ILE A 7 13.71 4.79 10.50
CA ILE A 7 12.82 4.63 9.34
C ILE A 7 13.06 5.75 8.32
N VAL A 8 13.30 6.98 8.79
CA VAL A 8 13.59 8.12 7.92
C VAL A 8 14.95 7.96 7.24
N GLU A 9 15.96 7.49 7.96
CA GLU A 9 17.29 7.23 7.41
C GLU A 9 17.26 6.08 6.40
N ALA A 10 16.54 4.99 6.68
CA ALA A 10 16.37 3.88 5.73
C ALA A 10 15.63 4.28 4.44
N LEU A 11 14.66 5.20 4.51
CA LEU A 11 13.99 5.75 3.33
C LEU A 11 14.92 6.61 2.47
N ARG A 12 15.85 7.34 3.10
CA ARG A 12 16.73 8.31 2.44
C ARG A 12 17.70 7.66 1.46
N ASP A 13 18.17 6.46 1.78
CA ASP A 13 19.22 5.77 1.02
C ASP A 13 18.63 4.86 -0.08
N ASP A 14 17.29 4.83 -0.24
CA ASP A 14 16.60 4.00 -1.22
C ASP A 14 16.32 4.76 -2.54
N LEU A 15 16.51 4.08 -3.67
CA LEU A 15 16.22 4.62 -5.00
C LEU A 15 14.72 4.86 -5.21
N ASP A 16 13.85 4.13 -4.49
CA ASP A 16 12.39 4.20 -4.59
C ASP A 16 11.75 5.09 -3.48
N ILE A 17 12.53 6.01 -2.90
CA ILE A 17 12.12 6.86 -1.75
C ILE A 17 10.74 7.51 -1.89
N ALA A 18 10.39 8.02 -3.08
CA ALA A 18 9.12 8.70 -3.31
C ALA A 18 7.93 7.75 -3.08
N VAL A 19 8.02 6.54 -3.64
CA VAL A 19 6.98 5.51 -3.54
C VAL A 19 6.90 4.97 -2.11
N LEU A 20 8.04 4.75 -1.45
CA LEU A 20 8.08 4.26 -0.08
C LEU A 20 7.55 5.30 0.93
N THR A 21 7.79 6.59 0.69
CA THR A 21 7.29 7.69 1.53
C THR A 21 5.77 7.80 1.44
N GLU A 22 5.20 7.75 0.23
CA GLU A 22 3.74 7.78 0.04
C GLU A 22 3.05 6.59 0.72
N ARG A 23 3.63 5.39 0.58
CA ARG A 23 3.13 4.18 1.26
C ARG A 23 3.16 4.30 2.78
N LEU A 24 4.29 4.74 3.33
CA LEU A 24 4.43 4.95 4.78
C LEU A 24 3.44 6.00 5.28
N ALA A 25 3.22 7.08 4.54
CA ALA A 25 2.23 8.09 4.88
C ALA A 25 0.81 7.48 4.90
N GLY A 26 0.48 6.62 3.93
CA GLY A 26 -0.78 5.89 3.88
C GLY A 26 -0.97 4.92 5.06
N GLU A 27 0.05 4.14 5.41
CA GLU A 27 0.02 3.22 6.56
C GLU A 27 -0.12 3.99 7.88
N LEU A 28 0.60 5.10 8.04
CA LEU A 28 0.51 5.95 9.24
C LEU A 28 -0.86 6.63 9.37
N ALA A 29 -1.41 7.11 8.26
CA ALA A 29 -2.75 7.69 8.22
C ALA A 29 -3.81 6.68 8.66
N LEU A 30 -3.76 5.46 8.10
CA LEU A 30 -4.68 4.38 8.46
C LEU A 30 -4.55 3.99 9.94
N ALA A 31 -3.32 3.86 10.45
CA ALA A 31 -3.08 3.58 11.86
C ALA A 31 -3.65 4.66 12.78
N ARG A 32 -3.52 5.94 12.39
CA ARG A 32 -4.06 7.08 13.15
C ARG A 32 -5.59 7.07 13.18
N VAL A 33 -6.24 6.82 12.05
CA VAL A 33 -7.71 6.74 11.99
C VAL A 33 -8.22 5.58 12.84
N THR A 34 -7.58 4.41 12.78
CA THR A 34 -7.92 3.25 13.63
C THR A 34 -7.78 3.58 15.12
N GLU A 35 -6.74 4.30 15.51
CA GLU A 35 -6.55 4.75 16.91
C GLU A 35 -7.68 5.68 17.36
N GLN A 36 -8.06 6.65 16.51
CA GLN A 36 -9.17 7.57 16.78
C GLN A 36 -10.51 6.83 16.86
N ALA A 37 -10.77 5.88 15.97
CA ALA A 37 -11.98 5.04 15.99
C ALA A 37 -12.05 4.18 17.27
N LEU A 38 -10.94 3.57 17.67
CA LEU A 38 -10.86 2.81 18.94
C LEU A 38 -11.10 3.69 20.16
N LEU A 39 -10.64 4.95 20.14
CA LEU A 39 -10.92 5.91 21.20
C LEU A 39 -12.41 6.28 21.22
N ALA A 40 -12.98 6.62 20.07
CA ALA A 40 -14.40 6.95 19.93
C ALA A 40 -15.29 5.80 20.44
N ARG A 41 -14.95 4.56 20.07
CA ARG A 41 -15.62 3.35 20.57
C ARG A 41 -15.59 3.24 22.09
N ARG A 42 -14.42 3.46 22.70
CA ARG A 42 -14.27 3.45 24.17
C ARG A 42 -15.14 4.52 24.82
N THR A 43 -15.20 5.71 24.22
CA THR A 43 -16.05 6.81 24.70
C THR A 43 -17.54 6.48 24.60
N LEU A 44 -18.00 5.88 23.49
CA LEU A 44 -19.39 5.43 23.34
C LEU A 44 -19.78 4.41 24.40
N LEU A 45 -18.95 3.37 24.61
CA LEU A 45 -19.18 2.36 25.64
C LEU A 45 -19.18 2.94 27.06
N ALA A 46 -18.34 3.95 27.32
CA ALA A 46 -18.36 4.65 28.60
C ALA A 46 -19.65 5.47 28.76
N GLY A 47 -20.09 6.19 27.71
CA GLY A 47 -21.35 6.93 27.69
C GLY A 47 -22.57 6.05 27.91
N MET A 48 -22.59 4.84 27.35
CA MET A 48 -23.67 3.87 27.60
C MET A 48 -23.78 3.43 29.06
N ARG A 49 -22.67 3.47 29.82
CA ARG A 49 -22.63 3.11 31.25
C ARG A 49 -22.95 4.29 32.17
N GLU A 50 -23.11 5.49 31.62
CA GLU A 50 -23.45 6.67 32.40
C GLU A 50 -24.89 6.55 32.92
N PRO A 51 -25.17 6.77 34.23
CA PRO A 51 -26.49 6.50 34.82
C PRO A 51 -27.69 7.19 34.15
N ASN A 52 -27.53 8.41 33.66
CA ASN A 52 -28.59 9.14 32.98
C ASN A 52 -28.86 8.60 31.58
N ILE A 53 -27.90 7.88 30.97
CA ILE A 53 -28.02 7.22 29.67
C ILE A 53 -28.42 5.75 29.80
N ALA A 54 -27.91 5.05 30.82
CA ALA A 54 -28.17 3.64 31.10
C ALA A 54 -29.66 3.35 31.30
N ASN A 55 -30.39 4.32 31.86
CA ASN A 55 -31.82 4.21 32.11
C ASN A 55 -32.70 4.67 30.94
N VAL A 56 -32.11 5.13 29.83
CA VAL A 56 -32.84 5.64 28.66
C VAL A 56 -32.72 4.62 27.52
N LYS A 57 -33.79 3.84 27.32
CA LYS A 57 -33.82 2.75 26.33
C LYS A 57 -33.49 3.20 24.91
N GLU A 58 -34.06 4.31 24.46
CA GLU A 58 -33.82 4.86 23.12
C GLU A 58 -32.35 5.25 22.91
N ALA A 59 -31.71 5.82 23.95
CA ALA A 59 -30.30 6.16 23.91
C ALA A 59 -29.41 4.91 23.85
N GLN A 60 -29.75 3.86 24.60
CA GLN A 60 -29.04 2.57 24.55
C GLN A 60 -29.14 1.92 23.16
N GLU A 61 -30.32 1.92 22.55
CA GLU A 61 -30.52 1.38 21.20
C GLU A 61 -29.74 2.17 20.15
N SER A 62 -29.79 3.51 20.21
CA SER A 62 -29.05 4.39 19.30
C SER A 62 -27.54 4.20 19.44
N LEU A 63 -27.01 4.29 20.67
CA LEU A 63 -25.58 4.09 20.95
C LEU A 63 -25.11 2.68 20.61
N GLY A 64 -25.97 1.67 20.81
CA GLY A 64 -25.70 0.29 20.41
C GLY A 64 -25.54 0.16 18.91
N LYS A 65 -26.43 0.75 18.11
CA LYS A 65 -26.32 0.79 16.64
C LYS A 65 -25.05 1.50 16.19
N THR A 66 -24.77 2.68 16.74
CA THR A 66 -23.55 3.43 16.41
C THR A 66 -22.28 2.65 16.77
N THR A 67 -22.25 1.99 17.92
CA THR A 67 -21.10 1.17 18.34
C THR A 67 -20.92 -0.04 17.43
N ALA A 68 -22.01 -0.71 17.03
CA ALA A 68 -21.96 -1.84 16.11
C ALA A 68 -21.44 -1.42 14.71
N GLN A 69 -21.91 -0.28 14.20
CA GLN A 69 -21.40 0.27 12.93
C GLN A 69 -19.90 0.59 13.03
N LEU A 70 -19.46 1.21 14.13
CA LEU A 70 -18.05 1.52 14.35
C LEU A 70 -17.19 0.25 14.47
N ASP A 71 -17.73 -0.84 15.00
CA ASP A 71 -17.04 -2.14 15.06
C ASP A 71 -16.87 -2.77 13.68
N GLU A 72 -17.85 -2.59 12.79
CA GLU A 72 -17.73 -2.97 11.38
C GLU A 72 -16.66 -2.14 10.67
N GLU A 73 -16.68 -0.82 10.84
CA GLU A 73 -15.68 0.09 10.27
C GLU A 73 -14.26 -0.26 10.76
N LEU A 74 -14.08 -0.52 12.05
CA LEU A 74 -12.79 -0.98 12.60
C LEU A 74 -12.31 -2.29 11.98
N SER A 75 -13.23 -3.22 11.70
CA SER A 75 -12.92 -4.48 11.03
C SER A 75 -12.49 -4.26 9.58
N GLN A 76 -13.13 -3.32 8.88
CA GLN A 76 -12.77 -2.92 7.52
C GLN A 76 -11.38 -2.24 7.48
N LEU A 77 -11.09 -1.33 8.42
CA LEU A 77 -9.78 -0.68 8.53
C LEU A 77 -8.66 -1.69 8.80
N LYS A 78 -8.93 -2.72 9.61
CA LYS A 78 -8.00 -3.82 9.84
C LYS A 78 -7.73 -4.60 8.55
N LEU A 79 -8.79 -4.97 7.81
CA LEU A 79 -8.66 -5.69 6.55
C LEU A 79 -7.85 -4.87 5.53
N GLU A 80 -8.10 -3.57 5.44
CA GLU A 80 -7.34 -2.66 4.58
C GLU A 80 -5.85 -2.63 4.96
N LEU A 81 -5.53 -2.58 6.26
CA LEU A 81 -4.15 -2.60 6.74
C LEU A 81 -3.46 -3.93 6.37
N ASP A 82 -4.12 -5.06 6.62
CA ASP A 82 -3.61 -6.39 6.31
C ASP A 82 -3.38 -6.54 4.79
N PHE A 83 -4.29 -6.02 3.96
CA PHE A 83 -4.18 -6.04 2.51
C PHE A 83 -3.01 -5.17 2.01
N ARG A 84 -2.86 -3.95 2.53
CA ARG A 84 -1.74 -3.06 2.20
C ARG A 84 -0.39 -3.70 2.57
N GLN A 85 -0.30 -4.32 3.75
CA GLN A 85 0.92 -5.04 4.17
C GLN A 85 1.23 -6.24 3.25
N ALA A 86 0.22 -7.00 2.84
CA ALA A 86 0.39 -8.12 1.92
C ALA A 86 0.86 -7.65 0.53
N LEU A 87 0.29 -6.58 0.00
CA LEU A 87 0.73 -5.97 -1.26
C LEU A 87 2.17 -5.45 -1.18
N THR A 88 2.56 -4.82 -0.07
CA THR A 88 3.93 -4.35 0.14
C THR A 88 4.93 -5.50 0.12
N ARG A 89 4.65 -6.61 0.81
CA ARG A 89 5.52 -7.80 0.80
C ARG A 89 5.70 -8.40 -0.59
N ASN A 90 4.61 -8.52 -1.35
CA ASN A 90 4.66 -9.05 -2.71
C ASN A 90 5.40 -8.10 -3.66
N THR A 91 5.16 -6.79 -3.55
CA THR A 91 5.82 -5.79 -4.39
C THR A 91 7.33 -5.71 -4.11
N ALA A 92 7.73 -5.74 -2.84
CA ALA A 92 9.16 -5.76 -2.47
C ALA A 92 9.86 -7.01 -3.01
N SER A 93 9.21 -8.17 -2.91
CA SER A 93 9.73 -9.43 -3.47
C SER A 93 9.89 -9.35 -4.99
N LEU A 94 8.92 -8.77 -5.71
CA LEU A 94 8.97 -8.58 -7.16
C LEU A 94 10.08 -7.61 -7.58
N ILE A 95 10.26 -6.48 -6.87
CA ILE A 95 11.33 -5.52 -7.13
C ILE A 95 12.70 -6.17 -6.91
N LEU A 96 12.86 -6.93 -5.82
CA LEU A 96 14.09 -7.65 -5.52
C LEU A 96 14.41 -8.72 -6.57
N GLN A 97 13.41 -9.50 -7.01
CA GLN A 97 13.56 -10.48 -8.08
C GLN A 97 14.00 -9.82 -9.39
N ARG A 98 13.39 -8.69 -9.77
CA ARG A 98 13.80 -7.93 -10.96
C ARG A 98 15.22 -7.38 -10.82
N LYS A 99 15.61 -6.92 -9.63
CA LYS A 99 17.00 -6.50 -9.37
C LYS A 99 17.97 -7.67 -9.52
N GLN A 100 17.69 -8.82 -8.90
CA GLN A 100 18.50 -10.03 -9.05
C GLN A 100 18.61 -10.47 -10.52
N GLN A 101 17.53 -10.41 -11.28
CA GLN A 101 17.54 -10.70 -12.70
C GLN A 101 18.41 -9.70 -13.46
N ARG A 102 18.33 -8.39 -13.16
CA ARG A 102 19.23 -7.38 -13.75
C ARG A 102 20.69 -7.57 -13.34
N ASP A 103 20.98 -7.96 -12.10
CA ASP A 103 22.34 -8.17 -11.62
C ASP A 103 22.95 -9.45 -12.23
N GLN A 104 22.14 -10.50 -12.41
CA GLN A 104 22.50 -11.71 -13.16
C GLN A 104 22.75 -11.40 -14.65
N LEU A 105 21.93 -10.53 -15.23
CA LEU A 105 22.09 -10.09 -16.62
C LEU A 105 23.23 -9.08 -16.78
N GLN A 106 23.58 -8.28 -15.77
CA GLN A 106 24.72 -7.34 -15.80
C GLN A 106 26.09 -8.05 -15.87
N GLY A 107 26.15 -9.35 -15.56
CA GLY A 107 27.33 -10.19 -15.82
C GLY A 107 27.51 -10.59 -17.30
N GLN A 108 26.54 -10.30 -18.17
CA GLN A 108 26.67 -10.41 -19.61
C GLN A 108 26.26 -9.08 -20.22
N ALA A 109 27.21 -8.34 -20.79
CA ALA A 109 26.92 -7.16 -21.59
C ALA A 109 26.00 -7.57 -22.76
N VAL A 110 24.68 -7.46 -22.55
CA VAL A 110 23.72 -7.39 -23.65
C VAL A 110 23.46 -5.91 -23.85
N GLU A 111 24.40 -5.25 -24.53
CA GLU A 111 23.98 -4.16 -25.40
C GLU A 111 22.96 -4.78 -26.36
N VAL A 112 21.69 -4.42 -26.19
CA VAL A 112 20.79 -4.38 -27.32
C VAL A 112 20.83 -2.92 -27.77
N PRO A 113 21.68 -2.53 -28.74
CA PRO A 113 21.42 -1.31 -29.47
C PRO A 113 20.12 -1.59 -30.22
N ASP A 114 19.01 -1.00 -29.77
CA ASP A 114 17.86 -0.85 -30.65
C ASP A 114 18.26 0.16 -31.73
N ASP A 115 18.95 -0.34 -32.75
CA ASP A 115 19.45 0.44 -33.86
C ASP A 115 18.26 0.84 -34.74
N SER A 116 17.73 2.03 -34.45
CA SER A 116 16.64 2.66 -35.20
C SER A 116 16.95 2.76 -36.69
N ASP A 117 18.22 2.82 -37.08
CA ASP A 117 18.63 2.90 -38.48
C ASP A 117 18.40 1.57 -39.21
N ARG A 118 18.62 0.42 -38.56
CA ARG A 118 18.30 -0.90 -39.15
C ARG A 118 16.81 -1.10 -39.37
N ARG A 119 15.96 -0.62 -38.44
CA ARG A 119 14.50 -0.70 -38.61
C ARG A 119 14.02 0.17 -39.76
N LEU A 120 14.51 1.41 -39.85
CA LEU A 120 14.21 2.30 -40.97
C LEU A 120 14.72 1.75 -42.30
N HIS A 121 15.90 1.13 -42.33
CA HIS A 121 16.44 0.51 -43.54
C HIS A 121 15.57 -0.65 -44.04
N ASN A 122 15.08 -1.50 -43.14
CA ASN A 122 14.22 -2.63 -43.50
C ASN A 122 12.80 -2.21 -43.92
N LEU A 123 12.30 -1.09 -43.39
CA LEU A 123 11.03 -0.49 -43.83
C LEU A 123 11.16 0.16 -45.21
N ASN A 124 12.31 0.77 -45.49
CA ASN A 124 12.56 1.47 -46.75
C ASN A 124 13.04 0.55 -47.88
N ASN A 125 13.49 -0.66 -47.54
CA ASN A 125 13.95 -1.66 -48.50
C ASN A 125 13.35 -3.05 -48.20
N PRO A 126 12.02 -3.22 -48.39
CA PRO A 126 11.38 -4.51 -48.17
C PRO A 126 11.92 -5.52 -49.19
N GLN A 127 12.51 -6.61 -48.69
CA GLN A 127 13.03 -7.67 -49.55
C GLN A 127 11.85 -8.49 -50.10
N PRO A 128 11.69 -8.64 -51.43
CA PRO A 128 10.60 -9.42 -51.98
C PRO A 128 10.83 -10.91 -51.73
N ASP A 129 9.83 -11.56 -51.13
CA ASP A 129 9.81 -13.02 -50.92
C ASP A 129 9.99 -13.74 -52.26
N SER A 130 11.07 -14.51 -52.37
CA SER A 130 11.29 -15.42 -53.50
C SER A 130 10.62 -16.77 -53.18
N PRO A 131 9.65 -17.24 -53.98
CA PRO A 131 8.97 -18.50 -53.69
C PRO A 131 9.77 -19.69 -54.23
N ARG A 132 9.97 -20.72 -53.41
CA ARG A 132 9.93 -22.14 -53.82
C ARG A 132 9.53 -23.02 -52.64
#